data_AF-A0A502JKG5-F1
#
_entry.id   AF-A0A502JKG5-F1
#
_cell.length_a   1.000
_cell.length_b   1.000
_cell.length_c   1.000
_cell.angle_alpha   90.00
_cell.angle_beta   90.00
_cell.angle_gamma   90.00
#
_symmetry.space_group_name_H-M   'P 1'
#
loop_
_entity.id
_entity.type
_entity.pdbx_description
1 polymer ?
#
loop_
_entity_poly.entity_id
_entity_poly.type
_entity_poly.pdbx_seq_one_letter_code
_entity_poly.pdbx_strand_id
1 'polypeptide(L)'
;MRSKMSVNEKVRLFRELNQWSQEEMAERMNMSVAGYAKIERGETNISLHKLKQIASVLQIDLLDLVSTHDSGVILVSGENNQNHFRNNYYGNQAAELEVEKLKLELKHKDELLKQRENELETLRDIVNLLKQQMKD
;
A
#
# COMPACT_ATOMS: atom_id res chain seq x y z
N MET A 1 7.99 3.38 9.19
CA MET A 1 7.24 3.73 7.97
C MET A 1 8.00 3.09 6.81
N ARG A 2 7.41 2.13 6.07
CA ARG A 2 8.08 1.58 4.88
C ARG A 2 8.14 2.68 3.81
N SER A 3 9.31 2.87 3.21
CA SER A 3 9.52 3.89 2.20
C SER A 3 8.95 3.41 0.87
N LYS A 4 8.03 4.19 0.32
CA LYS A 4 7.31 3.94 -0.93
C LYS A 4 8.28 3.64 -2.08
N MET A 5 8.20 2.47 -2.69
CA MET A 5 9.04 2.13 -3.85
C MET A 5 8.68 3.00 -5.06
N SER A 6 9.71 3.62 -5.63
CA SER A 6 9.64 4.35 -6.89
C SER A 6 9.61 3.41 -8.10
N VAL A 7 9.17 3.93 -9.25
CA VAL A 7 9.04 3.14 -10.48
C VAL A 7 10.39 2.58 -10.92
N ASN A 8 11.48 3.35 -10.83
CA ASN A 8 12.81 2.88 -11.18
C ASN A 8 13.32 1.76 -10.27
N GLU A 9 12.99 1.79 -8.98
CA GLU A 9 13.29 0.70 -8.06
C GLU A 9 12.49 -0.57 -8.40
N LYS A 10 11.24 -0.42 -8.83
CA LYS A 10 10.43 -1.54 -9.33
C LYS A 10 10.99 -2.14 -10.61
N VAL A 11 11.42 -1.32 -11.57
CA VAL A 11 12.09 -1.79 -12.80
C VAL A 11 13.29 -2.66 -12.44
N ARG A 12 14.14 -2.18 -11.53
CA ARG A 12 15.30 -2.92 -11.04
C ARG A 12 14.91 -4.23 -10.36
N LEU A 13 13.93 -4.19 -9.47
CA LEU A 13 13.47 -5.36 -8.73
C LEU A 13 12.98 -6.46 -9.67
N PHE A 14 12.10 -6.14 -10.62
CA PHE A 14 11.60 -7.11 -11.58
C PHE A 14 12.69 -7.66 -12.50
N ARG A 15 13.68 -6.85 -12.89
CA ARG A 15 14.85 -7.33 -13.63
C ARG A 15 15.64 -8.38 -12.81
N GLU A 16 15.93 -8.07 -11.55
CA GLU A 16 16.69 -8.95 -10.66
C GLU A 16 15.92 -10.26 -10.35
N LEU A 17 14.59 -10.20 -10.23
CA LEU A 17 13.74 -11.38 -10.06
C LEU A 17 13.74 -12.30 -11.28
N ASN A 18 13.89 -11.74 -12.49
CA ASN A 18 14.10 -12.51 -13.71
C ASN A 18 15.56 -12.97 -13.89
N GLN A 19 16.44 -12.63 -12.95
CA GLN A 19 17.88 -12.94 -12.99
C GLN A 19 18.59 -12.37 -14.22
N TRP A 20 18.08 -11.25 -14.75
CA TRP A 20 18.71 -10.57 -15.90
C TRP A 20 19.73 -9.54 -15.45
N SER A 21 20.85 -9.49 -16.15
CA SER A 21 21.83 -8.41 -16.12
C SER A 21 21.27 -7.12 -16.72
N GLN A 22 21.94 -5.98 -16.47
CA GLN A 22 21.56 -4.72 -17.08
C GLN A 22 21.77 -4.75 -18.60
N GLU A 23 22.77 -5.49 -19.06
CA GLU A 23 23.09 -5.74 -20.45
C GLU A 23 21.94 -6.48 -21.15
N GLU A 24 21.49 -7.61 -20.60
CA GLU A 24 20.39 -8.40 -21.15
C GLU A 24 19.08 -7.60 -21.20
N MET A 25 18.79 -6.82 -20.16
CA MET A 25 17.60 -5.99 -20.13
C MET A 25 17.68 -4.84 -21.14
N ALA A 26 18.85 -4.22 -21.29
CA ALA A 26 19.07 -3.17 -22.28
C ALA A 26 18.94 -3.70 -23.72
N GLU A 27 19.43 -4.91 -23.98
CA GLU A 27 19.27 -5.61 -25.26
C GLU A 27 17.79 -5.87 -25.58
N ARG A 28 17.02 -6.42 -24.63
CA ARG A 28 15.57 -6.65 -24.77
C ARG A 28 14.79 -5.35 -24.99
N MET A 29 15.26 -4.25 -24.39
CA MET A 29 14.70 -2.91 -24.54
C MET A 29 15.18 -2.18 -25.81
N ASN A 30 16.06 -2.80 -26.59
CA ASN A 30 16.72 -2.23 -27.75
C ASN A 30 17.30 -0.83 -27.46
N MET A 31 18.10 -0.74 -26.38
CA MET A 31 18.73 0.51 -25.94
C MET A 31 20.14 0.27 -25.38
N SER A 32 20.88 1.35 -25.14
CA SER A 32 22.21 1.23 -24.54
C SER A 32 22.14 0.84 -23.06
N VAL A 33 23.10 0.04 -22.61
CA VAL A 33 23.26 -0.36 -21.20
C VAL A 33 23.37 0.87 -20.29
N ALA A 34 24.15 1.86 -20.70
CA ALA A 34 24.28 3.13 -19.98
C ALA A 34 22.94 3.88 -19.88
N GLY A 35 22.13 3.88 -20.94
CA GLY A 35 20.79 4.46 -20.93
C GLY A 35 19.85 3.73 -19.99
N TYR A 36 19.90 2.40 -19.98
CA TYR A 36 19.09 1.58 -19.06
C TYR A 36 19.52 1.77 -17.60
N ALA A 37 20.82 1.83 -17.31
CA ALA A 37 21.32 2.06 -15.97
C ALA A 37 20.88 3.42 -15.38
N LYS A 38 20.73 4.46 -16.21
CA LYS A 38 20.16 5.76 -15.81
C LYS A 38 18.68 5.66 -15.43
N ILE A 39 17.94 4.75 -16.06
CA ILE A 39 16.54 4.48 -15.71
C ILE A 39 16.47 3.92 -14.29
N GLU A 40 17.25 2.89 -13.98
CA GLU A 40 17.23 2.26 -12.63
C GLU A 40 17.66 3.22 -11.52
N ARG A 41 18.60 4.14 -11.82
CA ARG A 41 19.03 5.19 -10.88
C ARG A 41 18.05 6.35 -10.74
N GLY A 42 16.98 6.41 -11.54
CA GLY A 42 16.02 7.51 -11.51
C GLY A 42 16.56 8.82 -12.09
N GLU A 43 17.66 8.76 -12.86
CA GLU A 43 18.29 9.94 -13.48
C GLU A 43 17.59 10.36 -14.78
N THR A 44 16.64 9.57 -15.27
CA THR A 44 15.89 9.82 -16.50
C THR A 44 14.40 9.79 -16.26
N ASN A 45 13.69 10.80 -16.76
CA ASN A 45 12.22 10.77 -16.85
C ASN A 45 11.79 9.74 -17.90
N ILE A 46 11.14 8.67 -17.45
CA ILE A 46 10.68 7.58 -18.31
C ILE A 46 9.36 7.98 -18.95
N SER A 47 9.28 7.96 -20.29
CA SER A 47 8.02 8.22 -20.99
C SER A 47 7.03 7.06 -20.83
N LEU A 48 5.73 7.33 -20.99
CA LEU A 48 4.69 6.30 -20.94
C LEU A 48 4.93 5.17 -21.97
N HIS A 49 5.41 5.52 -23.16
CA HIS A 49 5.78 4.53 -24.18
C HIS A 49 6.88 3.59 -23.68
N LYS A 50 7.91 4.16 -23.04
CA LYS A 50 9.02 3.38 -22.48
C LYS A 50 8.57 2.53 -21.29
N LEU A 51 7.67 3.02 -20.45
CA LEU A 51 7.06 2.23 -19.37
C LEU A 51 6.26 1.03 -19.91
N LYS A 52 5.46 1.23 -20.97
CA LYS A 52 4.76 0.14 -21.65
C LYS A 52 5.73 -0.91 -22.21
N GLN A 53 6.82 -0.45 -22.81
CA GLN A 53 7.86 -1.33 -23.33
C GLN A 53 8.51 -2.15 -22.20
N ILE A 54 8.86 -1.51 -21.07
CA ILE A 54 9.44 -2.19 -19.90
C ILE A 54 8.46 -3.24 -19.35
N ALA A 55 7.19 -2.87 -19.17
CA ALA A 55 6.15 -3.79 -18.70
C ALA A 55 6.00 -5.00 -19.63
N SER A 56 6.02 -4.77 -20.95
CA SER A 56 5.96 -5.85 -21.95
C SER A 56 7.18 -6.77 -21.89
N VAL A 57 8.39 -6.22 -21.71
CA VAL A 57 9.62 -7.02 -21.62
C VAL A 57 9.65 -7.87 -20.36
N LEU A 58 9.20 -7.29 -19.23
CA LEU A 58 9.11 -7.97 -17.94
C LEU A 58 7.87 -8.87 -17.80
N GLN A 59 6.96 -8.85 -18.78
CA GLN A 59 5.69 -9.58 -18.77
C GLN A 59 4.81 -9.28 -17.55
N ILE A 60 4.74 -8.00 -17.17
CA ILE A 60 3.92 -7.50 -16.06
C ILE A 60 2.88 -6.48 -16.59
N ASP A 61 1.85 -6.20 -15.79
CA ASP A 61 0.93 -5.10 -16.10
C ASP A 61 1.64 -3.75 -15.90
N LEU A 62 1.34 -2.79 -16.77
CA LEU A 62 1.83 -1.41 -16.62
C LEU A 62 1.40 -0.82 -15.27
N LEU A 63 0.19 -1.14 -14.80
CA LEU A 63 -0.34 -0.68 -13.51
C LEU A 63 0.51 -1.17 -12.34
N ASP A 64 1.00 -2.42 -12.39
CA ASP A 64 1.86 -2.96 -11.33
C ASP A 64 3.20 -2.22 -11.25
N LEU A 65 3.72 -1.81 -12.41
CA LEU A 65 4.95 -1.06 -12.54
C LEU A 65 4.81 0.39 -12.02
N VAL A 66 3.69 1.06 -12.28
CA VAL A 66 3.48 2.47 -11.90
C VAL A 66 2.75 2.67 -10.57
N SER A 67 2.14 1.62 -10.02
CA SER A 67 1.38 1.69 -8.77
C SER A 67 2.24 2.20 -7.63
N THR A 68 1.64 2.99 -6.77
CA THR A 68 2.28 3.64 -5.63
C THR A 68 2.12 2.87 -4.32
N HIS A 69 1.39 1.75 -4.33
CA HIS A 69 1.13 0.95 -3.14
C HIS A 69 2.25 -0.07 -2.95
N ASP A 70 2.95 0.02 -1.82
CA ASP A 70 3.93 -0.97 -1.37
C ASP A 70 3.19 -2.17 -0.78
N SER A 71 2.65 -3.01 -1.64
CA SER A 71 2.14 -4.32 -1.21
C SER A 71 3.35 -5.23 -1.01
N GLY A 72 3.86 -5.25 0.22
CA GLY A 72 4.97 -6.11 0.61
C GLY A 72 4.69 -7.58 0.30
N VAL A 73 5.76 -8.28 -0.09
CA VAL A 73 5.86 -9.70 -0.47
C VAL A 73 5.67 -9.96 -1.97
N ILE A 74 6.80 -9.98 -2.69
CA ILE A 74 6.89 -10.65 -3.99
C ILE A 74 7.28 -12.11 -3.72
N LEU A 75 6.30 -13.02 -3.78
CA LEU A 75 6.57 -14.46 -3.81
C LEU A 75 6.82 -14.86 -5.27
N VAL A 76 8.09 -14.94 -5.66
CA VAL A 76 8.48 -15.65 -6.89
C VAL A 76 8.68 -17.12 -6.52
N SER A 77 7.60 -17.90 -6.61
CA SER A 77 7.73 -19.36 -6.71
C SER A 77 7.61 -19.74 -8.17
N GLY A 78 8.56 -20.58 -8.60
CA GLY A 78 8.84 -20.93 -9.98
C GLY A 78 7.63 -21.46 -10.76
N GLU A 79 7.76 -21.23 -12.07
CA GLU A 79 7.03 -21.83 -13.18
C GLU A 79 5.50 -21.88 -13.04
N ASN A 80 4.87 -20.94 -13.75
CA ASN A 80 3.45 -20.89 -14.12
C ASN A 80 2.52 -20.26 -13.07
N ASN A 81 2.49 -18.92 -12.98
CA ASN A 81 1.20 -18.23 -12.75
C ASN A 81 1.27 -16.71 -12.89
N GLN A 82 0.86 -16.20 -14.06
CA GLN A 82 0.43 -14.81 -14.21
C GLN A 82 -0.83 -14.47 -13.37
N ASN A 83 -1.44 -15.46 -12.70
CA ASN A 83 -2.62 -15.30 -11.85
C ASN A 83 -2.33 -14.98 -10.37
N HIS A 84 -1.09 -15.12 -9.89
CA HIS A 84 -0.79 -14.88 -8.46
C HIS A 84 -0.59 -13.40 -8.10
N PHE A 85 -0.19 -12.56 -9.05
CA PHE A 85 -0.08 -11.10 -8.85
C PHE A 85 -1.46 -10.46 -8.64
N ARG A 86 -2.46 -10.89 -9.43
CA ARG A 86 -3.82 -10.32 -9.41
C ARG A 86 -4.57 -10.52 -8.09
N ASN A 87 -4.42 -11.68 -7.45
CA ASN A 87 -5.16 -12.01 -6.22
C ASN A 87 -4.65 -11.25 -4.99
N ASN A 88 -3.37 -10.87 -4.95
CA ASN A 88 -2.81 -10.12 -3.82
C ASN A 88 -3.14 -8.61 -3.89
N TYR A 89 -3.28 -8.05 -5.10
CA TYR A 89 -3.57 -6.62 -5.30
C TYR A 89 -4.98 -6.22 -4.83
N TYR A 90 -6.02 -6.99 -5.19
CA TYR A 90 -7.39 -6.70 -4.76
C TYR A 90 -7.68 -7.16 -3.32
N GLY A 91 -7.00 -8.21 -2.84
CA GLY A 91 -7.16 -8.71 -1.47
C GLY A 91 -6.62 -7.74 -0.41
N ASN A 92 -5.48 -7.08 -0.68
CA ASN A 92 -4.90 -6.13 0.27
C ASN A 92 -5.67 -4.81 0.33
N GLN A 93 -6.17 -4.30 -0.79
CA GLN A 93 -6.93 -3.04 -0.80
C GLN A 93 -8.24 -3.15 0.00
N ALA A 94 -8.93 -4.29 -0.11
CA ALA A 94 -10.12 -4.54 0.70
C ALA A 94 -9.80 -4.64 2.20
N ALA A 95 -8.67 -5.27 2.55
CA ALA A 95 -8.21 -5.36 3.93
C ALA A 95 -7.79 -4.00 4.51
N GLU A 96 -7.09 -3.15 3.74
CA GLU A 96 -6.71 -1.80 4.16
C GLU A 96 -7.93 -0.91 4.40
N LEU A 97 -8.91 -0.94 3.51
CA LEU A 97 -10.18 -0.20 3.66
C LEU A 97 -10.97 -0.67 4.87
N GLU A 98 -11.03 -1.99 5.10
CA GLU A 98 -11.71 -2.55 6.28
C GLU A 98 -11.00 -2.13 7.57
N VAL A 99 -9.67 -2.12 7.60
CA VAL A 99 -8.89 -1.63 8.77
C VAL A 99 -9.17 -0.15 9.04
N GLU A 100 -9.25 0.68 8.00
CA GLU A 100 -9.58 2.10 8.16
C GLU A 100 -11.00 2.30 8.70
N LYS A 101 -11.97 1.55 8.16
CA LYS A 101 -13.35 1.54 8.64
C LYS A 101 -13.45 1.09 10.10
N LEU A 102 -12.77 0.01 10.48
CA LEU A 102 -12.75 -0.48 11.86
C LEU A 102 -12.13 0.53 12.84
N LYS A 103 -11.08 1.25 12.43
CA LYS A 103 -10.49 2.34 13.22
C LYS A 103 -11.48 3.49 13.42
N LEU A 104 -12.23 3.85 12.38
CA LEU A 104 -13.25 4.90 12.46
C LEU A 104 -14.40 4.49 13.40
N GLU A 105 -14.88 3.24 13.29
CA GLU A 105 -15.89 2.71 14.19
C GLU A 105 -15.43 2.68 15.66
N LEU A 106 -14.18 2.30 15.91
CA LEU A 106 -13.59 2.34 17.26
C LEU A 106 -13.57 3.77 17.81
N LYS A 107 -13.07 4.73 17.03
CA LYS A 107 -13.04 6.13 17.44
C LYS A 107 -14.44 6.65 17.78
N HIS A 108 -15.44 6.32 16.95
CA HIS A 108 -16.81 6.73 17.20
C HIS A 108 -17.39 6.08 18.47
N LYS A 109 -17.07 4.80 18.73
CA LYS A 109 -17.46 4.12 19.98
C LYS A 109 -16.80 4.74 21.21
N ASP A 110 -15.54 5.12 21.13
CA ASP A 110 -14.83 5.81 22.22
C ASP A 110 -15.47 7.18 22.54
N GLU A 111 -15.86 7.93 21.50
CA GLU A 111 -16.59 9.19 21.65
C GLU A 111 -17.96 8.98 22.32
N LEU A 112 -18.70 7.93 21.92
CA LEU A 112 -19.98 7.59 22.52
C LEU A 112 -19.83 7.15 23.99
N LEU A 113 -18.81 6.35 24.30
CA LEU A 113 -18.51 5.93 25.67
C LEU A 113 -18.23 7.13 26.56
N LYS A 114 -17.41 8.07 26.09
CA LYS A 114 -17.12 9.31 26.81
C LYS A 114 -18.38 10.15 27.08
N GLN A 115 -19.29 10.24 26.10
CA GLN A 115 -20.57 10.91 26.31
C GLN A 115 -21.40 10.24 27.41
N ARG A 116 -21.47 8.90 27.40
CA ARG A 116 -22.22 8.13 28.41
C ARG A 116 -21.60 8.22 29.80
N GLU A 117 -20.28 8.28 29.90
CA GLU A 117 -19.59 8.50 31.17
C GLU A 117 -19.95 9.86 31.77
N ASN A 118 -19.95 10.93 30.96
CA ASN A 118 -20.38 12.26 31.41
C ASN A 118 -21.86 12.30 31.82
N GLU A 119 -22.74 11.63 31.08
CA GLU A 119 -24.17 11.49 31.45
C GLU A 119 -24.33 10.75 32.79
N LEU A 120 -23.57 9.67 33.01
CA LEU A 120 -23.60 8.94 34.28
C LEU A 120 -23.07 9.78 35.45
N GLU A 121 -22.02 10.58 35.23
CA GLU A 121 -21.49 11.50 36.22
C GLU A 121 -22.54 12.55 36.62
N THR A 122 -23.13 13.23 35.63
CA THR A 122 -24.19 14.22 35.89
C THR A 122 -25.40 13.63 36.59
N LEU A 123 -25.85 12.43 36.21
CA LEU A 123 -26.93 11.73 36.90
C LEU A 123 -26.57 11.35 38.35
N ARG A 124 -25.33 10.92 38.60
CA ARG A 124 -24.85 10.63 39.96
C ARG A 124 -24.87 11.89 40.83
N ASP A 125 -24.44 13.03 40.28
CA ASP A 125 -24.46 14.31 40.99
C ASP A 125 -25.89 14.74 41.35
N ILE A 126 -26.83 14.63 40.41
CA ILE A 126 -28.25 14.93 40.64
C ILE A 126 -28.81 14.02 41.75
N VAL A 127 -28.54 12.73 41.70
CA VAL A 127 -28.99 11.78 42.73
C VAL A 127 -28.41 12.13 44.11
N ASN A 128 -27.15 12.55 44.17
CA ASN A 128 -26.52 12.96 45.43
C ASN A 128 -27.16 14.23 46.02
N LEU A 129 -27.43 15.23 45.17
CA LEU A 129 -28.12 16.46 45.58
C LEU A 129 -29.53 16.19 46.11
N LEU A 130 -30.30 15.36 45.40
CA LEU A 130 -31.64 14.96 45.83
C LEU A 130 -31.61 14.20 47.17
N LYS A 131 -30.65 13.30 47.36
CA LYS A 131 -30.47 12.58 48.63
C LYS A 131 -30.12 13.49 49.79
N GLN A 132 -29.40 14.59 49.56
CA GLN A 132 -29.12 15.59 50.59
C GLN A 132 -30.39 16.35 50.97
N GLN A 133 -31.19 16.77 49.98
CA GLN A 133 -32.47 17.46 50.23
C GLN A 133 -33.51 16.60 50.97
N MET A 134 -33.45 15.27 50.85
CA MET A 134 -34.36 14.35 51.56
C MET A 134 -33.92 14.01 52.99
N LYS A 135 -32.74 14.46 53.43
CA LYS A 135 -32.23 14.22 54.80
C LYS A 135 -32.51 15.36 55.77
N ASP A 136 -32.99 16.50 55.27
CA ASP A 136 -33.52 17.63 56.02
C ASP A 136 -35.06 17.54 56.13
#